data_AF-A9D766-F1
#
_entry.id   AF-A9D766-F1
#
_cell.length_a   1.000
_cell.length_b   1.000
_cell.length_c   1.000
_cell.angle_alpha   90.00
_cell.angle_beta   90.00
_cell.angle_gamma   90.00
#
_symmetry.space_group_name_H-M   'P 1'
#
loop_
_entity.id
_entity.type
_entity.pdbx_description
1 polymer ?
#
loop_
_entity_poly.entity_id
_entity_poly.type
_entity_poly.pdbx_seq_one_letter_code
_entity_poly.pdbx_strand_id
1 'polypeptide(L)'
;MSNNAGLNAIEIKFLRLSLGLTQAQVGELSKASEADVIAWEAGEKPVSRLAQKKLSEIDEIIEMQVLNTCDGIEELFKQEPKRRLSFVVYPTQAIYAQYNSEFLGSLPLTELYSTSAWRIKKECKLVLEVDVTLVALDVEAYKAYREKEDLKESREIRAKWAATQI
;
A
#
# COMPACT_ATOMS: atom_id res chain seq x y z
N MET A 1 10.54 -7.78 -32.04
CA MET A 1 9.24 -7.89 -31.33
C MET A 1 9.46 -8.84 -30.17
N SER A 2 9.53 -8.33 -28.94
CA SER A 2 9.63 -9.21 -27.76
C SER A 2 8.34 -10.01 -27.65
N ASN A 3 8.44 -11.33 -27.60
CA ASN A 3 7.33 -12.16 -27.13
C ASN A 3 7.05 -11.70 -25.70
N ASN A 4 6.00 -10.90 -25.48
CA ASN A 4 5.42 -10.71 -24.16
C ASN A 4 4.80 -12.06 -23.78
N ALA A 5 5.65 -13.00 -23.37
CA ALA A 5 5.23 -14.16 -22.63
C ALA A 5 4.55 -13.59 -21.38
N GLY A 6 3.23 -13.76 -21.30
CA GLY A 6 2.48 -13.35 -20.12
C GLY A 6 3.01 -14.06 -18.87
N LEU A 7 2.62 -13.56 -17.70
CA LEU A 7 3.04 -14.15 -16.44
C LEU A 7 2.68 -15.63 -16.39
N ASN A 8 3.66 -16.47 -16.06
CA ASN A 8 3.46 -17.89 -15.82
C ASN A 8 2.89 -18.14 -14.41
N ALA A 9 2.63 -19.41 -14.07
CA ALA A 9 2.03 -19.82 -12.81
C ALA A 9 2.83 -19.38 -11.57
N ILE A 10 4.17 -19.46 -11.63
CA ILE A 10 5.01 -19.10 -10.48
C ILE A 10 5.12 -17.58 -10.35
N GLU A 11 5.21 -16.87 -11.48
CA GLU A 11 5.27 -15.41 -11.52
C GLU A 11 4.00 -14.76 -10.98
N ILE A 12 2.81 -15.22 -11.42
CA ILE A 12 1.54 -14.67 -10.93
C ILE A 12 1.34 -14.92 -9.42
N LYS A 13 1.76 -16.10 -8.94
CA LYS A 13 1.71 -16.45 -7.52
C LYS A 13 2.56 -15.50 -6.69
N PHE A 14 3.82 -15.28 -7.09
CA PHE A 14 4.72 -14.41 -6.34
C PHE A 14 4.38 -12.93 -6.48
N LEU A 15 3.83 -12.49 -7.62
CA LEU A 15 3.28 -11.15 -7.75
C LEU A 15 2.10 -10.94 -6.79
N ARG A 16 1.17 -11.90 -6.68
CA ARG A 16 0.09 -11.82 -5.69
C ARG A 16 0.64 -11.72 -4.26
N LEU A 17 1.60 -12.56 -3.93
CA LEU A 17 2.18 -12.60 -2.58
C LEU A 17 2.95 -11.31 -2.25
N SER A 18 3.67 -10.73 -3.22
CA SER A 18 4.40 -9.46 -3.03
C SER A 18 3.46 -8.26 -2.83
N LEU A 19 2.22 -8.36 -3.31
CA LEU A 19 1.15 -7.39 -3.11
C LEU A 19 0.34 -7.63 -1.82
N GLY A 20 0.67 -8.67 -1.04
CA GLY A 20 -0.03 -9.00 0.21
C GLY A 20 -1.46 -9.49 0.01
N LEU A 21 -1.80 -10.01 -1.17
CA LEU A 21 -3.17 -10.38 -1.52
C LEU A 21 -3.45 -11.87 -1.35
N THR A 22 -4.70 -12.18 -1.00
CA THR A 22 -5.26 -13.53 -1.07
C THR A 22 -5.72 -13.88 -2.49
N GLN A 23 -5.95 -15.17 -2.76
CA GLN A 23 -6.45 -15.62 -4.06
C GLN A 23 -7.86 -15.07 -4.34
N ALA A 24 -8.73 -15.03 -3.31
CA ALA A 24 -10.05 -14.39 -3.39
C ALA A 24 -9.97 -12.92 -3.78
N GLN A 25 -9.09 -12.14 -3.14
CA GLN A 25 -8.90 -10.71 -3.46
C GLN A 25 -8.41 -10.50 -4.90
N VAL A 26 -7.51 -11.36 -5.41
CA VAL A 26 -7.12 -11.31 -6.82
C VAL A 26 -8.31 -11.61 -7.73
N GLY A 27 -9.16 -12.57 -7.36
CA GLY A 27 -10.41 -12.85 -8.08
C GLY A 27 -11.28 -11.61 -8.19
N GLU A 28 -11.53 -10.91 -7.09
CA GLU A 28 -12.30 -9.66 -7.07
C GLU A 28 -11.69 -8.58 -7.97
N LEU A 29 -10.39 -8.31 -7.85
CA LEU A 29 -9.70 -7.27 -8.62
C LEU A 29 -9.67 -7.56 -10.12
N SER A 30 -9.58 -8.83 -10.48
CA SER A 30 -9.44 -9.29 -11.88
C SER A 30 -10.76 -9.75 -12.52
N LYS A 31 -11.87 -9.68 -11.78
CA LYS A 31 -13.18 -10.19 -12.21
C LYS A 31 -13.15 -11.68 -12.56
N ALA A 32 -12.45 -12.47 -11.76
CA ALA A 32 -12.35 -13.92 -11.86
C ALA A 32 -12.79 -14.59 -10.56
N SER A 33 -12.99 -15.91 -10.60
CA SER A 33 -13.25 -16.68 -9.37
C SER A 33 -11.95 -16.99 -8.62
N GLU A 34 -12.02 -17.18 -7.31
CA GLU A 34 -10.87 -17.68 -6.52
C GLU A 34 -10.33 -19.00 -7.09
N ALA A 35 -11.21 -19.90 -7.54
CA ALA A 35 -10.84 -21.17 -8.16
C ALA A 35 -10.03 -20.99 -9.45
N ASP A 36 -10.32 -19.95 -10.25
CA ASP A 36 -9.51 -19.63 -11.43
C ASP A 36 -8.12 -19.16 -11.03
N VAL A 37 -8.00 -18.33 -9.98
CA VAL A 37 -6.70 -17.87 -9.47
C VAL A 37 -5.86 -19.06 -8.97
N ILE A 38 -6.49 -20.00 -8.25
CA ILE A 38 -5.82 -21.23 -7.81
C ILE A 38 -5.31 -22.04 -9.02
N ALA A 39 -6.14 -22.24 -10.04
CA ALA A 39 -5.76 -22.97 -11.25
C ALA A 39 -4.64 -22.27 -12.03
N TRP A 40 -4.61 -20.93 -12.05
CA TRP A 40 -3.51 -20.15 -12.64
C TRP A 40 -2.19 -20.39 -11.91
N GLU A 41 -2.20 -20.35 -10.58
CA GLU A 41 -1.00 -20.53 -9.75
C GLU A 41 -0.49 -21.98 -9.73
N ALA A 42 -1.36 -22.95 -10.01
CA ALA A 42 -1.01 -24.35 -10.19
C ALA A 42 -0.49 -24.67 -11.61
N GLY A 43 -0.63 -23.74 -12.56
CA GLY A 43 -0.29 -23.97 -13.97
C GLY A 43 -1.31 -24.84 -14.72
N GLU A 44 -2.48 -25.06 -14.13
CA GLU A 44 -3.58 -25.84 -14.72
C GLU A 44 -4.36 -25.04 -15.77
N LYS A 45 -4.35 -23.70 -15.65
CA LYS A 45 -4.93 -22.77 -16.62
C LYS A 45 -3.98 -21.62 -16.90
N PRO A 46 -3.98 -21.06 -18.13
CA PRO A 46 -3.24 -19.84 -18.41
C PRO A 46 -3.82 -18.66 -17.63
N VAL A 47 -2.95 -17.77 -17.16
CA VAL A 47 -3.35 -16.58 -16.41
C VAL A 47 -4.14 -15.63 -17.31
N SER A 48 -5.27 -15.13 -16.82
CA SER A 48 -6.06 -14.13 -17.55
C SER A 48 -5.23 -12.87 -17.85
N ARG A 49 -5.29 -12.39 -19.10
CA ARG A 49 -4.62 -11.12 -19.49
C ARG A 49 -5.08 -9.94 -18.64
N LEU A 50 -6.36 -9.92 -18.24
CA LEU A 50 -6.90 -8.87 -17.37
C LEU A 50 -6.27 -8.94 -15.98
N ALA A 51 -6.10 -10.14 -15.42
CA ALA A 51 -5.46 -10.33 -14.12
C ALA A 51 -3.99 -9.92 -14.16
N GLN A 52 -3.24 -10.34 -15.19
CA GLN A 52 -1.84 -9.95 -15.37
C GLN A 52 -1.70 -8.43 -15.43
N LYS A 53 -2.47 -7.79 -16.32
CA LYS A 53 -2.46 -6.33 -16.47
C LYS A 53 -2.80 -5.63 -15.15
N LYS A 54 -3.87 -6.05 -14.49
CA LYS A 54 -4.35 -5.39 -13.26
C LYS A 54 -3.35 -5.49 -12.11
N LEU A 55 -2.74 -6.66 -11.91
CA LEU A 55 -1.76 -6.85 -10.83
C LEU A 55 -0.44 -6.13 -11.13
N SER A 56 0.03 -6.15 -12.39
CA SER A 56 1.21 -5.37 -12.78
C SER A 56 0.99 -3.87 -12.63
N GLU A 57 -0.17 -3.33 -13.04
CA GLU A 57 -0.52 -1.92 -12.84
C GLU A 57 -0.53 -1.54 -11.35
N ILE A 58 -1.06 -2.40 -10.48
CA ILE A 58 -1.07 -2.15 -9.04
C ILE A 58 0.36 -2.12 -8.48
N ASP A 59 1.22 -3.06 -8.89
CA ASP A 59 2.62 -3.09 -8.45
C ASP A 59 3.38 -1.83 -8.91
N GLU A 60 3.18 -1.40 -10.16
CA GLU A 60 3.74 -0.15 -10.69
C GLU A 60 3.27 1.08 -9.90
N ILE A 61 1.99 1.15 -9.54
CA ILE A 61 1.44 2.23 -8.71
C ILE A 61 2.09 2.23 -7.32
N ILE A 62 2.27 1.04 -6.71
CA ILE A 62 2.92 0.92 -5.41
C ILE A 62 4.37 1.38 -5.49
N GLU A 63 5.13 0.93 -6.49
CA GLU A 63 6.52 1.35 -6.68
C GLU A 63 6.64 2.87 -6.89
N MET A 64 5.77 3.44 -7.72
CA MET A 64 5.72 4.89 -7.92
C MET A 64 5.40 5.64 -6.63
N GLN A 65 4.49 5.13 -5.81
CA GLN A 65 4.18 5.70 -4.50
C GLN A 65 5.37 5.61 -3.54
N VAL A 66 6.12 4.50 -3.56
CA VAL A 66 7.32 4.30 -2.73
C VAL A 66 8.37 5.35 -3.06
N LEU A 67 8.71 5.48 -4.35
CA LEU A 67 9.72 6.45 -4.83
C LEU A 67 9.33 7.88 -4.46
N ASN A 68 8.12 8.32 -4.87
CA ASN A 68 7.65 9.68 -4.61
C ASN A 68 7.60 10.01 -3.10
N THR A 69 7.24 9.04 -2.26
CA THR A 69 7.21 9.27 -0.81
C THR A 69 8.61 9.38 -0.22
N CYS A 70 9.55 8.54 -0.67
CA CYS A 70 10.94 8.61 -0.22
C CYS A 70 11.62 9.92 -0.65
N ASP A 71 11.39 10.36 -1.90
CA ASP A 71 11.87 11.66 -2.40
C ASP A 71 11.33 12.82 -1.56
N GLY A 72 10.04 12.77 -1.21
CA GLY A 72 9.42 13.77 -0.33
C GLY A 72 10.01 13.78 1.09
N ILE A 73 10.35 12.61 1.64
CA ILE A 73 11.01 12.49 2.95
C ILE A 73 12.46 13.00 2.88
N GLU A 74 13.18 12.71 1.80
CA GLU A 74 14.53 13.24 1.59
C GLU A 74 14.51 14.77 1.54
N GLU A 75 13.57 15.35 0.76
CA GLU A 75 13.43 16.80 0.65
C GLU A 75 13.06 17.45 1.99
N LEU A 76 12.19 16.83 2.78
CA LEU A 76 11.88 17.27 4.15
C LEU A 76 13.16 17.37 5.00
N PHE A 77 14.04 16.38 4.93
CA PHE A 77 15.27 16.34 5.73
C PHE A 77 16.41 17.21 5.21
N LYS A 78 16.25 17.88 4.06
CA LYS A 78 17.13 18.99 3.68
C LYS A 78 16.79 20.26 4.47
N GLN A 79 15.54 20.39 4.93
CA GLN A 79 15.03 21.56 5.63
C GLN A 79 14.95 21.36 7.14
N GLU A 80 14.77 20.10 7.58
CA GLU A 80 14.60 19.73 9.00
C GLU A 80 15.61 18.66 9.43
N PRO A 81 16.02 18.60 10.70
CA PRO A 81 16.91 17.54 11.17
C PRO A 81 16.25 16.16 11.05
N LYS A 82 17.05 15.16 10.66
CA LYS A 82 16.63 13.76 10.60
C LYS A 82 16.05 13.33 11.95
N ARG A 83 14.88 12.68 11.88
CA ARG A 83 14.19 12.11 13.04
C ARG A 83 13.45 10.84 12.66
N ARG A 84 13.04 10.08 13.67
CA ARG A 84 12.11 8.98 13.49
C ARG A 84 10.78 9.53 12.96
N LEU A 85 10.25 8.93 11.90
CA LEU A 85 8.96 9.32 11.31
C LEU A 85 7.88 8.29 11.65
N SER A 86 6.64 8.75 11.73
CA SER A 86 5.45 7.92 11.74
C SER A 86 4.78 7.94 10.37
N PHE A 87 4.30 6.78 9.90
CA PHE A 87 3.53 6.65 8.68
C PHE A 87 2.21 5.95 8.99
N VAL A 88 1.09 6.62 8.72
CA VAL A 88 -0.25 6.13 9.08
C VAL A 88 -0.65 5.00 8.14
N VAL A 89 -1.12 3.88 8.70
CA VAL A 89 -1.73 2.77 7.96
C VAL A 89 -3.14 2.50 8.47
N TYR A 90 -3.96 1.78 7.69
CA TYR A 90 -5.38 1.61 7.98
C TYR A 90 -5.68 0.14 8.28
N PRO A 91 -6.03 -0.22 9.53
CA PRO A 91 -6.07 -1.63 9.94
C PRO A 91 -7.25 -2.41 9.34
N THR A 92 -8.26 -1.74 8.80
CA THR A 92 -9.43 -2.38 8.18
C THR A 92 -9.82 -1.68 6.89
N GLN A 93 -10.45 -2.43 5.98
CA GLN A 93 -10.96 -1.90 4.72
C GLN A 93 -11.96 -0.75 4.90
N ALA A 94 -12.81 -0.82 5.94
CA ALA A 94 -13.79 0.22 6.25
C ALA A 94 -13.11 1.55 6.63
N ILE A 95 -12.10 1.51 7.51
CA ILE A 95 -11.34 2.69 7.91
C ILE A 95 -10.54 3.22 6.70
N TYR A 96 -9.92 2.33 5.93
CA TYR A 96 -9.19 2.73 4.73
C TYR A 96 -10.08 3.52 3.75
N ALA A 97 -11.25 2.98 3.41
CA ALA A 97 -12.19 3.62 2.50
C ALA A 97 -12.73 4.96 3.02
N GLN A 98 -12.92 5.09 4.34
CA GLN A 98 -13.39 6.33 4.96
C GLN A 98 -12.36 7.47 4.84
N TYR A 99 -11.07 7.16 5.01
CA TYR A 99 -10.01 8.17 5.14
C TYR A 99 -9.14 8.35 3.89
N ASN A 100 -9.33 7.52 2.86
CA ASN A 100 -8.47 7.46 1.66
C ASN A 100 -9.29 7.32 0.37
N SER A 101 -10.43 8.02 0.29
CA SER A 101 -11.34 7.99 -0.87
C SER A 101 -10.64 8.17 -2.23
N GLU A 102 -9.60 9.00 -2.25
CA GLU A 102 -8.78 9.34 -3.40
C GLU A 102 -7.85 8.21 -3.87
N PHE A 103 -7.51 7.26 -2.99
CA PHE A 103 -6.69 6.10 -3.35
C PHE A 103 -7.52 4.88 -3.76
N LEU A 104 -8.82 4.86 -3.50
CA LEU A 104 -9.69 3.71 -3.81
C LEU A 104 -9.74 3.36 -5.30
N GLY A 105 -9.52 4.33 -6.20
CA GLY A 105 -9.48 4.09 -7.63
C GLY A 105 -8.24 3.32 -8.10
N SER A 106 -7.11 3.51 -7.42
CA SER A 106 -5.81 2.94 -7.79
C SER A 106 -5.43 1.74 -6.91
N LEU A 107 -5.54 1.91 -5.59
CA LEU A 107 -5.27 0.93 -4.55
C LEU A 107 -6.57 0.64 -3.79
N PRO A 108 -7.46 -0.21 -4.32
CA PRO A 108 -8.80 -0.41 -3.76
C PRO A 108 -8.82 -1.13 -2.40
N LEU A 109 -7.76 -1.85 -2.04
CA LEU A 109 -7.67 -2.66 -0.82
C LEU A 109 -6.62 -2.10 0.14
N THR A 110 -6.91 -2.13 1.44
CA THR A 110 -5.99 -1.63 2.49
C THR A 110 -4.67 -2.41 2.54
N GLU A 111 -4.67 -3.67 2.14
CA GLU A 111 -3.48 -4.51 2.04
C GLU A 111 -2.47 -3.96 1.02
N LEU A 112 -2.95 -3.35 -0.07
CA LEU A 112 -2.10 -2.71 -1.08
C LEU A 112 -1.44 -1.45 -0.53
N TYR A 113 -2.20 -0.63 0.21
CA TYR A 113 -1.65 0.54 0.88
C TYR A 113 -0.64 0.14 1.97
N SER A 114 -0.94 -0.91 2.73
CA SER A 114 -0.04 -1.45 3.76
C SER A 114 1.24 -2.02 3.15
N THR A 115 1.13 -2.67 2.00
CA THR A 115 2.29 -3.14 1.21
C THR A 115 3.16 -1.96 0.79
N SER A 116 2.57 -0.90 0.24
CA SER A 116 3.30 0.33 -0.08
C SER A 116 3.99 0.94 1.14
N ALA A 117 3.28 1.04 2.27
CA ALA A 117 3.82 1.57 3.53
C ALA A 117 5.03 0.76 4.04
N TRP A 118 4.96 -0.58 3.93
CA TRP A 118 6.08 -1.45 4.28
C TRP A 118 7.29 -1.25 3.35
N ARG A 119 7.05 -1.14 2.04
CA ARG A 119 8.11 -0.85 1.06
C ARG A 119 8.75 0.52 1.30
N ILE A 120 7.96 1.55 1.60
CA ILE A 120 8.45 2.89 2.01
C ILE A 120 9.33 2.80 3.25
N LYS A 121 8.88 2.10 4.30
CA LYS A 121 9.66 1.91 5.53
C LYS A 121 11.02 1.26 5.23
N LYS A 122 11.04 0.22 4.39
CA LYS A 122 12.27 -0.48 4.00
C LYS A 122 13.20 0.45 3.20
N GLU A 123 12.66 1.15 2.22
CA GLU A 123 13.42 2.04 1.33
C GLU A 123 14.02 3.22 2.09
N CYS A 124 13.24 3.88 2.94
CA CYS A 124 13.72 4.96 3.81
C CYS A 124 14.87 4.50 4.72
N LYS A 125 14.82 3.26 5.21
CA LYS A 125 15.90 2.71 6.05
C LYS A 125 17.17 2.46 5.24
N LEU A 126 17.04 1.93 4.03
CA LEU A 126 18.18 1.55 3.19
C LEU A 126 18.87 2.75 2.53
N VAL A 127 18.09 3.71 2.03
CA VAL A 127 18.61 4.83 1.22
C VAL A 127 18.89 6.07 2.07
N LEU A 128 18.00 6.37 3.02
CA LEU A 128 18.05 7.62 3.78
C LEU A 128 18.57 7.44 5.21
N GLU A 129 18.77 6.19 5.65
CA GLU A 129 19.03 5.82 7.06
C GLU A 129 17.94 6.34 8.02
N VAL A 130 16.71 6.47 7.53
CA VAL A 130 15.57 7.00 8.30
C VAL A 130 14.72 5.86 8.86
N ASP A 131 14.43 5.91 10.15
CA ASP A 131 13.50 4.99 10.79
C ASP A 131 12.06 5.47 10.66
N VAL A 132 11.26 4.74 9.88
CA VAL A 132 9.82 4.95 9.73
C VAL A 132 9.05 3.92 10.57
N THR A 133 8.07 4.36 11.36
CA THR A 133 7.18 3.49 12.13
C THR A 133 5.80 3.49 11.51
N LEU A 134 5.28 2.32 11.15
CA LEU A 134 3.91 2.20 10.65
C LEU A 134 2.95 2.23 11.84
N VAL A 135 2.02 3.19 11.85
CA VAL A 135 1.08 3.41 12.94
C VAL A 135 -0.33 3.17 12.42
N ALA A 136 -1.00 2.14 12.94
CA ALA A 136 -2.38 1.85 12.58
C ALA A 136 -3.30 2.95 13.13
N LEU A 137 -4.16 3.54 12.29
CA LEU A 137 -5.09 4.57 12.71
C LEU A 137 -6.11 4.02 13.71
N ASP A 138 -6.02 4.48 14.96
CA ASP A 138 -7.07 4.33 15.97
C ASP A 138 -8.03 5.51 15.84
N VAL A 139 -9.22 5.23 15.32
CA VAL A 139 -10.23 6.25 15.00
C VAL A 139 -10.70 7.00 16.23
N GLU A 140 -10.83 6.33 17.38
CA GLU A 140 -11.34 6.95 18.60
C GLU A 140 -10.26 7.80 19.25
N ALA A 141 -9.02 7.28 19.35
CA ALA A 141 -7.89 8.07 19.84
C ALA A 141 -7.60 9.29 18.94
N TYR A 142 -7.72 9.12 17.61
CA TYR A 142 -7.54 10.21 16.65
C TYR A 142 -8.63 11.28 16.76
N LYS A 143 -9.91 10.90 16.97
CA LYS A 143 -10.99 11.86 17.21
C LYS A 143 -10.75 12.65 18.50
N ALA A 144 -10.43 11.97 19.61
CA ALA A 144 -10.13 12.63 20.87
C ALA A 144 -8.96 13.61 20.77
N TYR A 145 -7.90 13.25 20.03
CA TYR A 145 -6.78 14.15 19.73
C TYR A 145 -7.24 15.41 18.98
N ARG A 146 -8.06 15.24 17.94
CA ARG A 146 -8.57 16.38 17.16
C ARG A 146 -9.48 17.30 17.95
N GLU A 147 -10.38 16.74 18.76
CA GLU A 147 -11.30 17.52 19.59
C GLU A 147 -10.55 18.35 20.64
N LYS A 148 -9.53 17.76 21.28
CA LYS A 148 -8.70 18.46 22.26
C LYS A 148 -7.98 19.67 21.67
N GLU A 149 -7.51 19.54 20.43
CA GLU A 149 -6.66 20.55 19.77
C GLU A 149 -7.45 21.43 18.77
N ASP A 150 -8.77 21.29 18.69
CA ASP A 150 -9.68 21.97 17.73
C ASP A 150 -9.24 21.83 16.26
N LEU A 151 -8.86 20.61 15.85
CA LEU A 151 -8.31 20.32 14.53
C LEU A 151 -9.35 19.67 13.59
N LYS A 152 -9.39 20.13 12.33
CA LYS A 152 -10.18 19.51 11.27
C LYS A 152 -9.48 18.25 10.71
N GLU A 153 -10.26 17.32 10.15
CA GLU A 153 -9.69 16.12 9.53
C GLU A 153 -8.82 16.51 8.32
N SER A 154 -7.58 16.00 8.30
CA SER A 154 -6.74 15.97 7.12
C SER A 154 -5.64 14.91 7.26
N ARG A 155 -4.95 14.58 6.17
CA ARG A 155 -3.76 13.70 6.20
C ARG A 155 -2.65 14.24 7.09
N GLU A 156 -2.43 15.55 7.09
CA GLU A 156 -1.43 16.20 7.93
C GLU A 156 -1.76 16.03 9.42
N ILE A 157 -3.05 16.17 9.80
CA ILE A 157 -3.49 16.00 11.19
C ILE A 157 -3.39 14.52 11.62
N ARG A 158 -3.66 13.57 10.72
CA ARG A 158 -3.37 12.14 10.97
C ARG A 158 -1.89 11.88 11.23
N ALA A 159 -1.00 12.51 10.46
CA ALA A 159 0.45 12.37 10.66
C ALA A 159 0.91 12.97 12.00
N LYS A 160 0.36 14.14 12.39
CA LYS A 160 0.63 14.75 13.71
C LYS A 160 0.16 13.85 14.86
N TRP A 161 -1.03 13.27 14.76
CA TRP A 161 -1.51 12.28 15.72
C TRP A 161 -0.59 11.07 15.79
N ALA A 162 -0.21 10.49 14.65
CA ALA A 162 0.65 9.30 14.61
C ALA A 162 2.05 9.56 15.20
N ALA A 163 2.57 10.78 15.09
CA ALA A 163 3.82 11.17 15.71
C ALA A 163 3.75 11.18 17.25
N THR A 164 2.57 11.26 17.85
CA THR A 164 2.37 11.12 19.31
C THR A 164 2.41 9.67 19.79
N GLN A 165 2.46 8.69 18.88
CA GLN A 165 2.42 7.26 19.17
C GLN A 165 3.81 6.59 19.19
N ILE A 166 4.89 7.36 18.97
CA ILE A 166 6.26 6.83 18.77
C ILE A 166 7.28 7.32 19.79
#